data_AF-A0A2V9SW11-F1
#
_entry.id   AF-A0A2V9SW11-F1
#
_cell.length_a   1.000
_cell.length_b   1.000
_cell.length_c   1.000
_cell.angle_alpha   90.00
_cell.angle_beta   90.00
_cell.angle_gamma   90.00
#
_symmetry.space_group_name_H-M   'P 1'
#
loop_
_entity.id
_entity.type
_entity.pdbx_description
1 polymer ?
#
loop_
_entity_poly.entity_id
_entity_poly.type
_entity_poly.pdbx_seq_one_letter_code
_entity_poly.pdbx_strand_id
1 'polypeptide(L)'
;MQRALDGGCDSIEHGLEITDAQIAQMVKQGTWYCPTLAAYYTDWGPPDTPAGRRDRKRAAVHIQSFQKAMKSGVKIAFGTDIGGIPWTEPMAQEFLRMVEFGMSPMDAIKSATSRAAEMLDMEGQIGVIAPGAYADVIAVNGDPVREIKVLESVQFVMKDGNVFKSEGK
;
A
#
# COMPACT_ATOMS: atom_id res chain seq x y z
N MET A 1 17.84 -4.74 -5.83
CA MET A 1 16.66 -5.07 -6.65
C MET A 1 16.93 -6.15 -7.68
N GLN A 2 17.75 -5.93 -8.72
CA GLN A 2 17.92 -6.92 -9.82
C GLN A 2 18.18 -8.35 -9.34
N ARG A 3 19.16 -8.55 -8.44
CA ARG A 3 19.48 -9.86 -7.87
C ARG A 3 18.32 -10.53 -7.14
N ALA A 4 17.40 -9.76 -6.55
CA ALA A 4 16.21 -10.29 -5.89
C ALA A 4 15.20 -10.79 -6.93
N LEU A 5 14.97 -10.03 -8.00
CA LEU A 5 14.14 -10.46 -9.14
C LEU A 5 14.72 -11.70 -9.83
N ASP A 6 16.04 -11.74 -10.03
CA ASP A 6 16.73 -12.90 -10.59
C ASP A 6 16.62 -14.13 -9.68
N GLY A 7 16.53 -13.89 -8.37
CA GLY A 7 16.29 -14.92 -7.35
C GLY A 7 14.83 -15.37 -7.22
N GLY A 8 13.90 -14.73 -7.93
CA GLY A 8 12.48 -15.10 -7.92
C GLY A 8 11.75 -14.76 -6.63
N CYS A 9 12.09 -13.64 -5.98
CA CYS A 9 11.34 -13.17 -4.81
C CYS A 9 9.87 -12.89 -5.14
N ASP A 10 8.98 -13.12 -4.17
CA ASP A 10 7.54 -12.88 -4.32
C ASP A 10 7.21 -11.39 -4.37
N SER A 11 7.93 -10.54 -3.62
CA SER A 11 7.71 -9.10 -3.59
C SER A 11 9.00 -8.28 -3.62
N ILE A 12 8.87 -7.05 -4.09
CA ILE A 12 9.86 -6.00 -3.93
C ILE A 12 9.27 -4.90 -3.04
N GLU A 13 9.99 -4.58 -1.97
CA GLU A 13 9.65 -3.49 -1.06
C GLU A 13 10.29 -2.18 -1.53
N HIS A 14 9.61 -1.06 -1.28
CA HIS A 14 9.99 0.31 -1.60
C HIS A 14 10.14 0.60 -3.10
N GLY A 15 11.10 -0.01 -3.80
CA GLY A 15 11.26 0.18 -5.25
C GLY A 15 11.48 1.64 -5.67
N LEU A 16 12.46 2.33 -5.09
CA LEU A 16 12.72 3.76 -5.35
C LEU A 16 13.02 4.09 -6.82
N GLU A 17 13.86 3.31 -7.50
CA GLU A 17 14.34 3.56 -8.87
C GLU A 17 14.16 2.31 -9.74
N ILE A 18 12.92 1.86 -9.92
CA ILE A 18 12.61 0.69 -10.75
C ILE A 18 12.79 1.05 -12.23
N THR A 19 13.64 0.30 -12.93
CA THR A 19 13.85 0.47 -14.37
C THR A 19 12.75 -0.21 -15.19
N ASP A 20 12.54 0.23 -16.44
CA ASP A 20 11.51 -0.35 -17.31
C ASP A 20 11.77 -1.85 -17.59
N ALA A 21 13.05 -2.27 -17.65
CA ALA A 21 13.42 -3.68 -17.78
C ALA A 21 13.03 -4.51 -16.55
N GLN A 22 13.17 -3.94 -15.35
CA GLN A 22 12.76 -4.57 -14.10
C GLN A 22 11.24 -4.65 -13.98
N ILE A 23 10.52 -3.60 -14.40
CA ILE A 23 9.05 -3.62 -14.49
C ILE A 23 8.60 -4.77 -15.41
N ALA A 24 9.19 -4.89 -16.60
CA ALA A 24 8.86 -5.96 -17.52
C ALA A 24 9.13 -7.36 -16.93
N GLN A 25 10.22 -7.50 -16.17
CA GLN A 25 10.53 -8.73 -15.46
C GLN A 25 9.50 -9.03 -14.35
N MET A 26 9.14 -8.05 -13.52
CA MET A 26 8.14 -8.20 -12.46
C MET A 26 6.78 -8.63 -13.03
N VAL A 27 6.33 -7.99 -14.12
CA VAL A 27 5.09 -8.37 -14.83
C VAL A 27 5.16 -9.83 -15.31
N LYS A 28 6.28 -10.23 -15.91
CA LYS A 28 6.47 -11.60 -16.41
C LYS A 28 6.49 -12.64 -15.28
N GLN A 29 7.12 -12.31 -14.16
CA GLN A 29 7.27 -13.21 -13.00
C GLN A 29 6.01 -13.26 -12.12
N GLY A 30 5.18 -12.23 -12.18
CA GLY A 30 4.10 -12.03 -11.22
C GLY A 30 4.59 -11.50 -9.87
N THR A 31 5.81 -10.96 -9.80
CA THR A 31 6.38 -10.37 -8.58
C THR A 31 5.57 -9.15 -8.15
N TRP A 32 5.20 -9.13 -6.89
CA TRP A 32 4.46 -8.05 -6.25
C TRP A 32 5.34 -6.82 -6.00
N TYR A 33 4.69 -5.67 -6.00
CA TYR A 33 5.31 -4.42 -5.58
C TYR A 33 4.59 -3.87 -4.35
N CYS A 34 5.34 -3.69 -3.27
CA CYS A 34 4.90 -3.04 -2.04
C CYS A 34 5.65 -1.70 -1.92
N PRO A 35 5.01 -0.57 -2.27
CA PRO A 35 5.73 0.68 -2.45
C PRO A 35 6.09 1.38 -1.14
N THR A 36 5.30 1.23 -0.06
CA THR A 36 5.55 1.92 1.22
C THR A 36 5.74 3.43 1.04
N LEU A 37 4.84 4.07 0.30
CA LEU A 37 4.99 5.46 -0.12
C LEU A 37 5.16 6.37 1.08
N ALA A 38 4.28 6.28 2.07
CA ALA A 38 4.22 7.16 3.24
C ALA A 38 5.59 7.37 3.90
N ALA A 39 6.40 6.32 4.02
CA ALA A 39 7.76 6.37 4.59
C ALA A 39 8.72 7.34 3.90
N TYR A 40 8.42 7.73 2.66
CA TYR A 40 9.22 8.68 1.88
C TYR A 40 8.61 10.07 1.79
N TYR A 41 7.40 10.32 2.32
CA TYR A 41 6.69 11.61 2.23
C TYR A 41 6.33 12.22 3.59
N THR A 42 6.78 11.62 4.68
CA THR A 42 6.64 12.15 6.05
C THR A 42 8.00 12.51 6.63
N ASP A 43 8.00 13.38 7.64
CA ASP A 43 9.16 13.67 8.50
C ASP A 43 10.47 14.07 7.77
N TRP A 44 10.35 14.86 6.70
CA TRP A 44 11.53 15.34 5.99
C TRP A 44 12.35 16.32 6.81
N GLY A 45 13.67 16.17 6.75
CA GLY A 45 14.58 17.21 7.20
C GLY A 45 14.34 18.54 6.47
N PRO A 46 14.78 19.67 7.05
CA PRO A 46 14.61 20.98 6.43
C PRO A 46 15.19 21.00 5.00
N PRO A 47 14.51 21.64 4.01
CA PRO A 47 14.86 21.55 2.59
C PRO A 47 16.34 21.83 2.27
N ASP A 48 16.94 22.79 2.98
CA ASP A 48 18.30 23.26 2.71
C ASP A 48 19.39 22.44 3.41
N THR A 49 19.01 21.36 4.10
CA THR A 49 19.95 20.42 4.71
C THR A 49 20.30 19.26 3.77
N PRO A 50 21.48 18.62 3.92
CA PRO A 50 21.79 17.41 3.17
C PRO A 50 20.74 16.29 3.33
N ALA A 51 20.17 16.15 4.53
CA ALA A 51 19.10 15.19 4.80
C ALA A 51 17.82 15.55 4.02
N GLY A 52 17.32 16.77 4.17
CA GLY A 52 16.11 17.22 3.48
C GLY A 52 16.20 17.17 1.96
N ARG A 53 17.38 17.44 1.37
CA ARG A 53 17.61 17.24 -0.07
C ARG A 53 17.58 15.77 -0.49
N ARG A 54 18.20 14.89 0.30
CA ARG A 54 18.20 13.44 0.05
C ARG A 54 16.79 12.87 0.10
N ASP A 55 16.01 13.24 1.11
CA ASP A 55 14.66 12.69 1.32
C ASP A 55 13.73 13.09 0.17
N ARG A 56 13.75 14.37 -0.23
CA ARG A 56 13.02 14.88 -1.40
C ARG A 56 13.46 14.22 -2.70
N LYS A 57 14.76 13.94 -2.87
CA LYS A 57 15.26 13.23 -4.05
C LYS A 57 14.73 11.80 -4.11
N ARG A 58 14.72 11.06 -3.00
CA ARG A 58 14.16 9.71 -2.91
C ARG A 58 12.67 9.71 -3.24
N ALA A 59 11.91 10.61 -2.63
CA ALA A 59 10.51 10.83 -2.94
C ALA A 59 10.26 11.12 -4.44
N ALA A 60 11.08 11.98 -5.06
CA ALA A 60 10.91 12.35 -6.46
C ALA A 60 11.08 11.16 -7.42
N VAL A 61 12.07 10.28 -7.18
CA VAL A 61 12.28 9.09 -8.01
C VAL A 61 11.24 8.00 -7.72
N HIS A 62 10.81 7.88 -6.46
CA HIS A 62 9.84 6.86 -6.03
C HIS A 62 8.46 7.03 -6.67
N ILE A 63 7.93 8.27 -6.74
CA ILE A 63 6.67 8.56 -7.45
C ILE A 63 6.74 8.05 -8.89
N GLN A 64 7.86 8.27 -9.57
CA GLN A 64 8.02 7.83 -10.96
C GLN A 64 7.99 6.30 -11.06
N SER A 65 8.69 5.61 -10.16
CA SER A 65 8.68 4.14 -10.09
C SER A 65 7.27 3.60 -9.84
N PHE A 66 6.55 4.15 -8.86
CA PHE A 66 5.18 3.77 -8.56
C PHE A 66 4.23 3.96 -9.75
N GLN A 67 4.27 5.14 -10.37
CA GLN A 67 3.43 5.45 -11.52
C GLN A 67 3.73 4.56 -12.73
N LYS A 68 5.01 4.27 -12.99
CA LYS A 68 5.40 3.37 -14.08
C LYS A 68 4.97 1.94 -13.82
N ALA A 69 5.21 1.41 -12.62
CA ALA A 69 4.82 0.05 -12.24
C ALA A 69 3.29 -0.13 -12.35
N MET A 70 2.53 0.82 -11.79
CA MET A 70 1.06 0.86 -11.89
C MET A 70 0.59 0.88 -13.34
N LYS A 71 1.09 1.80 -14.16
CA LYS A 71 0.71 1.91 -15.59
C LYS A 71 1.05 0.67 -16.41
N SER A 72 2.06 -0.08 -15.99
CA SER A 72 2.53 -1.29 -16.69
C SER A 72 1.83 -2.57 -16.23
N GLY A 73 0.91 -2.48 -15.25
CA GLY A 73 0.17 -3.64 -14.75
C GLY A 73 0.94 -4.51 -13.78
N VAL A 74 1.99 -3.99 -13.13
CA VAL A 74 2.62 -4.68 -12.00
C VAL A 74 1.59 -4.86 -10.88
N LYS A 75 1.56 -6.04 -10.26
CA LYS A 75 0.70 -6.30 -9.11
C LYS A 75 1.18 -5.46 -7.93
N ILE A 76 0.30 -4.62 -7.36
CA ILE A 76 0.63 -3.75 -6.22
C ILE A 76 -0.17 -4.20 -5.00
N ALA A 77 0.55 -4.44 -3.90
CA ALA A 77 -0.01 -4.69 -2.58
C ALA A 77 0.23 -3.47 -1.68
N PHE A 78 -0.70 -3.25 -0.76
CA PHE A 78 -0.60 -2.18 0.23
C PHE A 78 0.42 -2.53 1.30
N GLY A 79 1.32 -1.60 1.62
CA GLY A 79 2.21 -1.68 2.76
C GLY A 79 2.75 -0.31 3.10
N THR A 80 3.08 -0.08 4.37
CA THR A 80 3.33 1.28 4.89
C THR A 80 4.76 1.50 5.36
N ASP A 81 5.48 0.42 5.67
CA ASP A 81 6.75 0.47 6.43
C ASP A 81 6.62 1.25 7.75
N ILE A 82 5.48 1.08 8.46
CA ILE A 82 5.31 1.69 9.78
C ILE A 82 6.36 1.13 10.75
N GLY A 83 7.00 2.03 11.50
CA GLY A 83 8.30 1.77 12.14
C GLY A 83 9.46 2.51 11.43
N GLY A 84 9.37 2.67 10.10
CA GLY A 84 10.13 3.67 9.34
C GLY A 84 9.54 5.08 9.44
N ILE A 85 8.24 5.16 9.78
CA ILE A 85 7.54 6.37 10.25
C ILE A 85 7.06 6.16 11.70
N PRO A 86 6.84 7.25 12.49
CA PRO A 86 6.37 7.13 13.86
C PRO A 86 5.07 6.32 13.96
N TRP A 87 4.97 5.42 14.94
CA TRP A 87 3.78 4.62 15.20
C TRP A 87 2.53 5.44 15.58
N THR A 88 2.71 6.73 15.87
CA THR A 88 1.62 7.68 16.09
C THR A 88 0.92 8.09 14.80
N GLU A 89 1.54 7.87 13.64
CA GLU A 89 0.98 8.20 12.35
C GLU A 89 -0.04 7.15 11.88
N PRO A 90 -1.14 7.55 11.20
CA PRO A 90 -2.15 6.61 10.75
C PRO A 90 -1.62 5.73 9.61
N MET A 91 -1.70 4.40 9.76
CA MET A 91 -1.33 3.45 8.70
C MET A 91 -2.14 3.68 7.41
N ALA A 92 -3.40 4.08 7.54
CA ALA A 92 -4.30 4.32 6.42
C ALA A 92 -3.91 5.52 5.54
N GLN A 93 -2.96 6.37 5.95
CA GLN A 93 -2.49 7.49 5.11
C GLN A 93 -1.87 7.03 3.78
N GLU A 94 -1.37 5.79 3.72
CA GLU A 94 -0.84 5.21 2.49
C GLU A 94 -1.90 5.17 1.40
N PHE A 95 -3.19 4.95 1.72
CA PHE A 95 -4.26 5.01 0.74
C PHE A 95 -4.34 6.38 0.07
N LEU A 96 -4.23 7.45 0.86
CA LEU A 96 -4.25 8.82 0.35
C LEU A 96 -3.07 9.04 -0.60
N ARG A 97 -1.87 8.56 -0.26
CA ARG A 97 -0.67 8.67 -1.13
C ARG A 97 -0.83 7.89 -2.43
N MET A 98 -1.32 6.66 -2.37
CA MET A 98 -1.54 5.84 -3.57
C MET A 98 -2.53 6.54 -4.52
N VAL A 99 -3.61 7.13 -3.98
CA VAL A 99 -4.60 7.87 -4.77
C VAL A 99 -4.03 9.18 -5.32
N GLU A 100 -3.31 9.96 -4.50
CA GLU A 100 -2.63 11.20 -4.90
C GLU A 100 -1.67 10.96 -6.08
N PHE A 101 -1.02 9.80 -6.12
CA PHE A 101 -0.08 9.44 -7.19
C PHE A 101 -0.73 8.70 -8.37
N GLY A 102 -2.05 8.56 -8.38
CA GLY A 102 -2.84 8.21 -9.57
C GLY A 102 -3.51 6.84 -9.53
N MET A 103 -3.43 6.08 -8.43
CA MET A 103 -4.21 4.86 -8.28
C MET A 103 -5.69 5.20 -8.05
N SER A 104 -6.61 4.44 -8.63
CA SER A 104 -8.03 4.65 -8.34
C SER A 104 -8.33 4.32 -6.87
N PRO A 105 -9.29 4.99 -6.20
CA PRO A 105 -9.64 4.67 -4.81
C PRO A 105 -9.99 3.20 -4.59
N MET A 106 -10.73 2.59 -5.53
CA MET A 106 -11.08 1.17 -5.46
C MET A 106 -9.86 0.25 -5.65
N ASP A 107 -8.91 0.60 -6.52
CA ASP A 107 -7.67 -0.17 -6.66
C ASP A 107 -6.78 -0.08 -5.42
N ALA A 108 -6.75 1.09 -4.76
CA ALA A 108 -6.05 1.27 -3.50
C ALA A 108 -6.67 0.37 -2.41
N ILE A 109 -8.00 0.37 -2.25
CA ILE A 109 -8.71 -0.53 -1.33
C ILE A 109 -8.40 -2.00 -1.65
N LYS A 110 -8.46 -2.40 -2.94
CA LYS A 110 -8.14 -3.76 -3.37
C LYS A 110 -6.70 -4.16 -3.05
N SER A 111 -5.74 -3.24 -3.18
CA SER A 111 -4.33 -3.49 -2.83
C SER A 111 -4.13 -3.87 -1.36
N ALA A 112 -5.01 -3.42 -0.46
CA ALA A 112 -5.00 -3.72 0.97
C ALA A 112 -5.95 -4.85 1.38
N THR A 113 -6.71 -5.42 0.43
CA THR A 113 -7.75 -6.41 0.70
C THR A 113 -7.55 -7.62 -0.20
N SER A 114 -8.31 -7.76 -1.29
CA SER A 114 -8.30 -8.97 -2.11
C SER A 114 -6.95 -9.24 -2.76
N ARG A 115 -6.19 -8.20 -3.16
CA ARG A 115 -4.84 -8.37 -3.73
C ARG A 115 -3.81 -8.73 -2.66
N ALA A 116 -3.94 -8.18 -1.46
CA ALA A 116 -3.10 -8.57 -0.33
C ALA A 116 -3.38 -10.04 0.06
N ALA A 117 -4.64 -10.47 0.02
CA ALA A 117 -5.02 -11.87 0.21
C ALA A 117 -4.40 -12.79 -0.85
N GLU A 118 -4.44 -12.39 -2.13
CA GLU A 118 -3.78 -13.10 -3.23
C GLU A 118 -2.26 -13.21 -2.99
N MET A 119 -1.60 -12.13 -2.60
CA MET A 119 -0.16 -12.12 -2.29
C MET A 119 0.21 -13.06 -1.12
N LEU A 120 -0.71 -13.25 -0.18
CA LEU A 120 -0.51 -14.10 1.00
C LEU A 120 -0.99 -15.55 0.81
N ASP A 121 -1.37 -15.95 -0.41
CA ASP A 121 -1.96 -17.26 -0.72
C ASP A 121 -3.25 -17.56 0.08
N MET A 122 -4.02 -16.51 0.40
CA MET A 122 -5.28 -16.58 1.17
C MET A 122 -6.47 -16.01 0.39
N GLU A 123 -6.39 -15.99 -0.94
CA GLU A 123 -7.48 -15.54 -1.81
C GLU A 123 -8.79 -16.27 -1.48
N GLY A 124 -9.89 -15.52 -1.40
CA GLY A 124 -11.21 -16.04 -1.06
C GLY A 124 -11.42 -16.36 0.42
N GLN A 125 -10.36 -16.42 1.22
CA GLN A 125 -10.44 -16.62 2.68
C GLN A 125 -10.47 -15.29 3.43
N ILE A 126 -9.63 -14.32 3.06
CA ILE A 126 -9.56 -12.98 3.65
C ILE A 126 -9.63 -11.89 2.59
N GLY A 127 -9.79 -10.63 3.01
CA GLY A 127 -9.81 -9.48 2.10
C GLY A 127 -11.04 -9.41 1.17
N VAL A 128 -12.06 -10.23 1.44
CA VAL A 128 -13.33 -10.27 0.69
C VAL A 128 -14.51 -10.46 1.65
N ILE A 129 -15.66 -9.88 1.30
CA ILE A 129 -16.94 -10.14 2.00
C ILE A 129 -17.71 -11.15 1.16
N ALA A 130 -17.59 -12.43 1.49
CA ALA A 130 -18.21 -13.54 0.76
C ALA A 130 -18.55 -14.72 1.68
N PRO A 131 -19.54 -15.57 1.34
CA PRO A 131 -19.81 -16.79 2.09
C PRO A 131 -18.57 -17.70 2.19
N GLY A 132 -18.25 -18.15 3.40
CA GLY A 132 -17.10 -19.01 3.67
C GLY A 132 -15.78 -18.30 3.96
N ALA A 133 -15.69 -16.98 3.72
CA ALA A 133 -14.54 -16.17 4.12
C ALA A 133 -14.55 -15.88 5.63
N TYR A 134 -13.38 -15.54 6.19
CA TYR A 134 -13.25 -15.07 7.56
C TYR A 134 -14.08 -13.79 7.79
N ALA A 135 -14.70 -13.69 8.96
CA ALA A 135 -15.50 -12.54 9.36
C ALA A 135 -14.60 -11.37 9.84
N ASP A 136 -13.79 -10.85 8.92
CA ASP A 136 -12.89 -9.71 9.10
C ASP A 136 -13.49 -8.49 8.39
N VAL A 137 -14.07 -7.56 9.16
CA VAL A 137 -14.86 -6.44 8.62
C VAL A 137 -14.50 -5.15 9.33
N ILE A 138 -14.32 -4.09 8.54
CA ILE A 138 -14.27 -2.72 9.06
C ILE A 138 -15.48 -1.92 8.54
N ALA A 139 -15.89 -0.90 9.28
CA ALA A 139 -16.81 0.12 8.77
C ALA A 139 -16.27 1.53 9.03
N VAL A 140 -16.58 2.44 8.11
CA VAL A 140 -16.19 3.84 8.13
C VAL A 140 -17.43 4.71 7.90
N ASN A 141 -17.40 5.94 8.38
CA ASN A 141 -18.45 6.91 8.08
C ASN A 141 -18.17 7.55 6.71
N GLY A 142 -19.04 7.29 5.73
CA GLY A 142 -18.93 7.82 4.38
C GLY A 142 -18.56 6.78 3.32
N ASP A 143 -18.34 7.25 2.09
CA ASP A 143 -18.01 6.42 0.93
C ASP A 143 -16.50 6.52 0.63
N PRO A 144 -15.70 5.46 0.90
CA PRO A 144 -14.25 5.50 0.71
C PRO A 144 -13.82 5.51 -0.76
N VAL A 145 -14.72 5.23 -1.71
CA VAL A 145 -14.43 5.36 -3.14
C VAL A 145 -14.53 6.83 -3.58
N ARG A 146 -15.34 7.63 -2.89
CA ARG A 146 -15.50 9.07 -3.16
C ARG A 146 -14.53 9.91 -2.35
N GLU A 147 -14.27 9.53 -1.10
CA GLU A 147 -13.34 10.21 -0.21
C GLU A 147 -12.47 9.19 0.51
N ILE A 148 -11.29 8.90 -0.02
CA ILE A 148 -10.43 7.82 0.48
C ILE A 148 -9.96 8.06 1.93
N LYS A 149 -9.88 9.33 2.37
CA LYS A 149 -9.40 9.70 3.71
C LYS A 149 -10.29 9.18 4.84
N VAL A 150 -11.56 8.83 4.57
CA VAL A 150 -12.44 8.24 5.60
C VAL A 150 -11.87 6.93 6.18
N LEU A 151 -10.99 6.24 5.46
CA LEU A 151 -10.28 5.05 5.94
C LEU A 151 -9.31 5.33 7.10
N GLU A 152 -8.92 6.59 7.32
CA GLU A 152 -8.16 6.99 8.51
C GLU A 152 -9.02 7.02 9.79
N SER A 153 -10.36 6.98 9.65
CA SER A 153 -11.32 7.08 10.76
C SER A 153 -12.30 5.91 10.76
N VAL A 154 -11.77 4.71 11.01
CA VAL A 154 -12.55 3.47 11.14
C VAL A 154 -13.41 3.50 12.41
N GLN A 155 -14.70 3.21 12.28
CA GLN A 155 -15.68 3.26 13.38
C GLN A 155 -16.04 1.88 13.92
N PHE A 156 -15.86 0.85 13.12
CA PHE A 156 -16.15 -0.53 13.48
C PHE A 156 -15.01 -1.43 13.05
N VAL A 157 -14.63 -2.37 13.91
CA VAL A 157 -13.64 -3.40 13.61
C VAL A 157 -14.14 -4.73 14.17
N MET A 158 -14.31 -5.69 13.28
CA MET A 158 -14.53 -7.10 13.58
C MET A 158 -13.36 -7.91 13.02
N LYS A 159 -12.86 -8.86 13.81
CA LYS A 159 -11.86 -9.83 13.39
C LYS A 159 -12.28 -11.21 13.85
N ASP A 160 -12.29 -12.17 12.94
CA ASP A 160 -12.70 -13.56 13.17
C ASP A 160 -14.07 -13.63 13.89
N GLY A 161 -15.02 -12.79 13.46
CA GLY A 161 -16.36 -12.71 14.03
C GLY A 161 -16.46 -11.96 15.38
N ASN A 162 -15.34 -11.57 15.98
CA ASN A 162 -15.30 -10.86 17.25
C ASN A 162 -15.20 -9.35 17.04
N VAL A 163 -16.05 -8.57 17.71
CA VAL A 163 -16.05 -7.10 17.60
C VAL A 163 -15.03 -6.51 18.57
N PHE A 164 -14.08 -5.73 18.04
CA PHE A 164 -13.05 -5.03 18.80
C PHE A 164 -13.28 -3.51 18.87
N LYS A 165 -14.03 -2.96 17.93
CA LYS A 165 -14.44 -1.55 17.91
C LYS A 165 -15.87 -1.41 17.40
N SER A 166 -16.66 -0.55 18.04
CA SER A 166 -18.00 -0.13 17.63
C SER A 166 -18.25 1.26 18.18
N GLU A 167 -18.85 2.18 17.42
CA GLU A 167 -19.40 3.41 18.00
C GLU A 167 -20.44 3.04 19.06
N GLY A 168 -20.31 3.59 20.28
CA GLY A 168 -21.28 3.40 21.37
C GLY A 168 -20.84 2.52 22.55
N LYS A 169 -19.56 2.13 22.65
CA LYS A 169 -18.96 1.62 23.91
C LYS A 169 -17.59 2.25 24.15
#